data_AF-A0A4R5K9G6-F1
#
_entry.id   AF-A0A4R5K9G6-F1
#
_cell.length_a   1.000
_cell.length_b   1.000
_cell.length_c   1.000
_cell.angle_alpha   90.00
_cell.angle_beta   90.00
_cell.angle_gamma   90.00
#
_symmetry.space_group_name_H-M   'P 1'
#
loop_
_entity.id
_entity.type
_entity.pdbx_description
1 polymer ?
#
loop_
_entity_poly.entity_id
_entity_poly.type
_entity_poly.pdbx_seq_one_letter_code
_entity_poly.pdbx_strand_id
1 'polypeptide(L)'
;MTQPKLTTAGSLRRSSSFHRHRRMLESMFVSMPKVLSKSGIDFTVQSVETTTEHVLIRVRTSVMLPGRYHATAIFPAIAAEPLALSDKHGTSAPLFQSSSAAGAFMGIVDFAYLLKAGIDLNSPLTLESSSTRMTFQI
;
A
#
# COMPACT_ATOMS: atom_id res chain seq x y z
N MET A 1 -70.09 44.32 2.19
CA MET A 1 -68.96 44.30 1.24
C MET A 1 -68.31 42.93 1.37
N THR A 2 -68.54 42.09 0.37
CA THR A 2 -68.27 40.64 0.38
C THR A 2 -67.56 40.32 -0.95
N GLN A 3 -66.58 39.40 -0.89
CA GLN A 3 -65.61 39.05 -1.96
C GLN A 3 -66.18 38.74 -3.35
N PRO A 4 -65.32 38.81 -4.38
CA PRO A 4 -64.89 37.63 -5.16
C PRO A 4 -63.37 37.67 -5.52
N LYS A 5 -62.65 36.68 -6.09
CA LYS A 5 -62.77 35.24 -6.39
C LYS A 5 -61.51 34.83 -7.22
N LEU A 6 -60.83 33.71 -6.87
CA LEU A 6 -59.98 32.77 -7.68
C LEU A 6 -58.77 33.34 -8.51
N THR A 7 -57.64 32.68 -8.80
CA THR A 7 -57.32 31.26 -9.11
C THR A 7 -55.78 31.03 -9.20
N THR A 8 -55.31 29.85 -8.78
CA THR A 8 -54.26 28.92 -9.30
C THR A 8 -52.99 29.41 -10.03
N ALA A 9 -51.82 29.06 -9.47
CA ALA A 9 -50.65 28.45 -10.13
C ALA A 9 -49.68 27.99 -9.02
N GLY A 10 -49.25 26.73 -8.89
CA GLY A 10 -48.48 25.98 -9.87
C GLY A 10 -47.17 25.56 -9.18
N SER A 11 -47.20 24.42 -8.50
CA SER A 11 -46.07 23.76 -7.86
C SER A 11 -44.97 23.46 -8.87
N LEU A 12 -43.76 23.98 -8.64
CA LEU A 12 -42.54 23.64 -9.38
C LEU A 12 -41.45 23.25 -8.39
N ARG A 13 -41.54 22.01 -7.90
CA ARG A 13 -40.37 21.25 -7.43
C ARG A 13 -39.45 21.03 -8.63
N ARG A 14 -38.32 21.74 -8.70
CA ARG A 14 -37.15 21.27 -9.45
C ARG A 14 -36.15 20.68 -8.48
N SER A 15 -36.25 19.36 -8.34
CA SER A 15 -35.16 18.50 -7.90
C SER A 15 -34.03 18.65 -8.91
N SER A 16 -32.93 19.30 -8.51
CA SER A 16 -31.66 19.15 -9.20
C SER A 16 -30.96 17.93 -8.64
N SER A 17 -30.86 16.92 -9.48
CA SER A 17 -30.27 15.63 -9.23
C SER A 17 -29.05 15.46 -10.12
N PHE A 18 -27.99 14.88 -9.54
CA PHE A 18 -26.72 14.45 -10.18
C PHE A 18 -25.86 15.58 -10.77
N HIS A 19 -24.66 15.87 -10.27
CA HIS A 19 -23.54 14.95 -10.25
C HIS A 19 -22.79 15.04 -8.92
N ARG A 20 -23.07 14.11 -8.02
CA ARG A 20 -22.17 13.81 -6.91
C ARG A 20 -20.95 13.16 -7.55
N HIS A 21 -19.87 13.91 -7.77
CA HIS A 21 -18.53 13.34 -7.93
C HIS A 21 -18.23 12.56 -6.67
N ARG A 22 -18.67 11.30 -6.66
CA ARG A 22 -18.17 10.29 -5.74
C ARG A 22 -16.73 10.08 -6.18
N ARG A 23 -15.80 10.89 -5.67
CA ARG A 23 -14.45 10.38 -5.45
C ARG A 23 -14.67 9.14 -4.60
N MET A 24 -14.62 7.97 -5.24
CA MET A 24 -14.25 6.76 -4.52
C MET A 24 -12.90 7.12 -3.92
N LEU A 25 -12.92 7.47 -2.63
CA LEU A 25 -11.74 7.31 -1.81
C LEU A 25 -11.48 5.81 -1.89
N GLU A 26 -10.48 5.40 -2.68
CA GLU A 26 -9.91 4.08 -2.50
C GLU A 26 -9.57 3.99 -1.01
N SER A 27 -10.28 3.13 -0.31
CA SER A 27 -10.10 2.94 1.12
C SER A 27 -8.71 2.33 1.32
N MET A 28 -7.74 3.14 1.71
CA MET A 28 -6.45 2.62 2.16
C MET A 28 -6.61 2.05 3.56
N PHE A 29 -6.31 0.77 3.72
CA PHE A 29 -6.20 0.13 5.03
C PHE A 29 -4.74 0.02 5.40
N VAL A 30 -4.38 0.48 6.60
CA VAL A 30 -3.01 0.42 7.14
C VAL A 30 -3.00 -0.52 8.34
N SER A 31 -2.06 -1.46 8.34
CA SER A 31 -1.89 -2.45 9.40
C SER A 31 -0.45 -2.49 9.92
N MET A 32 -0.29 -2.85 11.20
CA MET A 32 1.02 -3.21 11.76
C MET A 32 1.17 -4.73 11.67
N PRO A 33 2.05 -5.23 10.80
CA PRO A 33 2.16 -6.67 10.59
C PRO A 33 2.83 -7.36 11.77
N LYS A 34 2.32 -8.55 12.10
CA LYS A 34 2.96 -9.47 13.04
C LYS A 34 4.00 -10.29 12.29
N VAL A 35 5.27 -10.16 12.67
CA VAL A 35 6.36 -11.00 12.14
C VAL A 35 6.20 -12.43 12.67
N LEU A 36 6.24 -13.40 11.77
CA LEU A 36 6.13 -14.83 12.07
C LEU A 36 7.47 -15.54 11.97
N SER A 37 8.28 -15.20 10.97
CA SER A 37 9.63 -15.74 10.79
C SER A 37 10.50 -14.79 9.95
N LYS A 38 11.82 -14.96 10.08
CA LYS A 38 12.82 -14.13 9.40
C LYS A 38 14.11 -14.90 9.19
N SER A 39 14.71 -14.74 8.02
CA SER A 39 16.05 -15.26 7.68
C SER A 39 16.73 -14.37 6.64
N GLY A 40 18.06 -14.26 6.70
CA GLY A 40 18.85 -13.45 5.77
C GLY A 40 19.07 -12.04 6.29
N ILE A 41 18.86 -11.03 5.44
CA ILE A 41 19.08 -9.62 5.80
C ILE A 41 18.13 -9.21 6.93
N ASP A 42 18.68 -8.51 7.93
CA ASP A 42 17.88 -8.07 9.05
C ASP A 42 17.02 -6.84 8.72
N PHE A 43 15.71 -7.06 8.53
CA PHE A 43 14.70 -6.00 8.44
C PHE A 43 13.41 -6.31 9.22
N THR A 44 12.51 -5.35 9.31
CA THR A 44 11.20 -5.45 9.96
C THR A 44 10.16 -4.78 9.06
N VAL A 45 9.03 -5.43 8.81
CA VAL A 45 7.89 -4.74 8.20
C VAL A 45 7.25 -3.81 9.23
N GLN A 46 7.18 -2.52 8.93
CA GLN A 46 6.60 -1.51 9.83
C GLN A 46 5.10 -1.32 9.57
N SER A 47 4.71 -1.27 8.31
CA SER A 47 3.32 -1.14 7.92
C SER A 47 3.05 -1.83 6.60
N VAL A 48 1.80 -2.24 6.43
CA VAL A 48 1.27 -2.69 5.14
C VAL A 48 0.05 -1.85 4.83
N GLU A 49 0.09 -1.19 3.68
CA GLU A 49 -1.02 -0.40 3.14
C GLU A 49 -1.57 -1.08 1.89
N THR A 50 -2.89 -1.23 1.81
CA THR A 50 -3.53 -1.92 0.70
C THR A 50 -4.54 -1.02 0.02
N THR A 51 -4.54 -1.02 -1.31
CA THR A 51 -5.61 -0.49 -2.17
C THR A 51 -6.28 -1.62 -2.94
N THR A 52 -7.20 -1.28 -3.83
CA THR A 52 -7.83 -2.24 -4.73
C THR A 52 -6.82 -2.90 -5.68
N GLU A 53 -5.76 -2.18 -6.04
CA GLU A 53 -4.83 -2.59 -7.09
C GLU A 53 -3.41 -2.89 -6.58
N HIS A 54 -3.05 -2.34 -5.42
CA HIS A 54 -1.69 -2.35 -4.92
C HIS A 54 -1.62 -2.76 -3.45
N VAL A 55 -0.50 -3.36 -3.09
CA VAL A 55 -0.06 -3.43 -1.70
C VAL A 55 1.29 -2.74 -1.58
N LEU A 56 1.40 -1.84 -0.62
CA LEU A 56 2.59 -1.10 -0.24
C LEU A 56 3.09 -1.65 1.09
N ILE A 57 4.31 -2.13 1.12
CA ILE A 57 4.93 -2.71 2.30
C ILE A 57 6.10 -1.82 2.70
N ARG A 58 5.98 -1.15 3.84
CA ARG A 58 7.05 -0.36 4.42
C ARG A 58 7.93 -1.24 5.29
N VAL A 59 9.21 -1.25 4.99
CA VAL A 59 10.23 -2.01 5.69
C VAL A 59 11.22 -1.06 6.35
N ARG A 60 11.70 -1.43 7.53
CA ARG A 60 12.84 -0.80 8.19
C ARG A 60 13.98 -1.80 8.41
N THR A 61 15.20 -1.38 8.13
CA THR A 61 16.43 -2.13 8.38
C THR A 61 17.50 -1.21 8.99
N SER A 62 18.37 -1.80 9.80
CA SER A 62 19.61 -1.15 10.26
C SER A 62 20.82 -1.51 9.38
N VAL A 63 20.66 -2.46 8.45
CA VAL A 63 21.74 -2.94 7.59
C VAL A 63 21.87 -2.01 6.39
N MET A 64 23.00 -1.34 6.29
CA MET A 64 23.31 -0.37 5.24
C MET A 64 24.50 -0.85 4.41
N LEU A 65 24.46 -0.63 3.11
CA LEU A 65 25.54 -0.95 2.18
C LEU A 65 26.11 0.33 1.55
N PRO A 66 27.43 0.36 1.26
CA PRO A 66 28.03 1.45 0.51
C PRO A 66 27.53 1.48 -0.94
N GLY A 67 27.29 2.68 -1.44
CA GLY A 67 26.88 3.01 -2.80
C GLY A 67 27.83 2.43 -3.84
N ARG A 68 27.28 1.80 -4.89
CA ARG A 68 28.09 1.24 -5.99
C ARG A 68 28.88 2.30 -6.76
N TYR A 69 28.38 3.53 -6.84
CA TYR A 69 28.97 4.62 -7.62
C TYR A 69 29.68 5.68 -6.77
N HIS A 70 29.25 5.84 -5.51
CA HIS A 70 29.84 6.79 -4.57
C HIS A 70 29.96 6.09 -3.22
N ALA A 71 31.19 5.82 -2.78
CA ALA A 71 31.46 5.12 -1.51
C ALA A 71 30.93 5.87 -0.28
N THR A 72 30.67 7.17 -0.41
CA THR A 72 30.04 8.02 0.62
C THR A 72 28.52 7.91 0.64
N ALA A 73 27.89 7.42 -0.43
CA ALA A 73 26.47 7.10 -0.40
C ALA A 73 26.27 5.80 0.36
N ILE A 74 25.26 5.73 1.20
CA ILE A 74 24.86 4.51 1.91
C ILE A 74 23.38 4.27 1.67
N PHE A 75 23.02 3.03 1.38
CA PHE A 75 21.64 2.64 1.08
C PHE A 75 21.23 1.41 1.90
N PRO A 76 19.93 1.24 2.21
CA PRO A 76 19.45 0.06 2.92
C PRO A 76 19.74 -1.21 2.12
N ALA A 77 20.37 -2.21 2.74
CA ALA A 77 20.79 -3.43 2.05
C ALA A 77 19.63 -4.13 1.33
N ILE A 78 18.47 -4.15 2.00
CA ILE A 78 17.23 -4.75 1.49
C ILE A 78 16.70 -4.07 0.21
N ALA A 79 17.08 -2.82 -0.08
CA ALA A 79 16.66 -2.13 -1.30
C ALA A 79 17.34 -2.68 -2.56
N ALA A 80 18.43 -3.44 -2.42
CA ALA A 80 19.10 -4.11 -3.54
C ALA A 80 18.58 -5.54 -3.79
N GLU A 81 17.67 -6.03 -2.94
CA GLU A 81 17.10 -7.37 -3.07
C GLU A 81 15.88 -7.36 -4.01
N PRO A 82 15.80 -8.28 -4.98
CA PRO A 82 14.64 -8.43 -5.85
C PRO A 82 13.54 -9.20 -5.11
N LEU A 83 12.97 -8.62 -4.06
CA LEU A 83 11.96 -9.27 -3.23
C LEU A 83 10.69 -9.56 -4.04
N ALA A 84 10.24 -10.81 -4.03
CA ALA A 84 8.91 -11.20 -4.45
C ALA A 84 7.97 -11.27 -3.25
N LEU A 85 6.70 -10.92 -3.45
CA LEU A 85 5.65 -11.12 -2.46
C LEU A 85 4.87 -12.38 -2.81
N SER A 86 4.68 -13.28 -1.85
CA SER A 86 3.87 -14.48 -2.02
C SER A 86 2.93 -14.75 -0.86
N ASP A 87 1.83 -15.45 -1.13
CA ASP A 87 0.89 -15.94 -0.12
C ASP A 87 1.13 -17.42 0.23
N LYS A 88 0.38 -17.94 1.21
CA LYS A 88 0.48 -19.36 1.61
C LYS A 88 0.08 -20.36 0.50
N HIS A 89 -0.61 -19.89 -0.54
CA HIS A 89 -1.12 -20.71 -1.64
C HIS A 89 -0.13 -20.79 -2.81
N GLY A 90 1.00 -20.08 -2.73
CA GLY A 90 2.03 -20.05 -3.77
C GLY A 90 1.76 -19.02 -4.85
N THR A 91 0.74 -18.18 -4.71
CA THR A 91 0.54 -17.02 -5.59
C THR A 91 1.68 -16.04 -5.32
N SER A 92 2.31 -15.55 -6.39
CA SER A 92 3.47 -14.65 -6.27
C SER A 92 3.31 -13.42 -7.15
N ALA A 93 3.70 -12.27 -6.62
CA ALA A 93 3.76 -10.99 -7.30
C ALA A 93 5.21 -10.48 -7.29
N PRO A 94 5.81 -10.22 -8.47
CA PRO A 94 7.11 -9.58 -8.52
C PRO A 94 7.02 -8.14 -8.03
N LEU A 95 8.14 -7.62 -7.51
CA LEU A 95 8.24 -6.22 -7.12
C LEU A 95 7.89 -5.31 -8.30
N PHE A 96 6.91 -4.42 -8.09
CA PHE A 96 6.51 -3.44 -9.10
C PHE A 96 7.34 -2.17 -8.99
N GLN A 97 7.53 -1.68 -7.76
CA GLN A 97 8.29 -0.46 -7.50
C GLN A 97 8.90 -0.50 -6.09
N SER A 98 10.09 0.05 -5.94
CA SER A 98 10.70 0.32 -4.63
C SER A 98 11.13 1.78 -4.51
N SER A 99 11.03 2.34 -3.32
CA SER A 99 11.65 3.61 -2.96
C SER A 99 12.34 3.49 -1.61
N SER A 100 13.37 4.29 -1.36
CA SER A 100 14.05 4.33 -0.06
C SER A 100 14.20 5.76 0.41
N ALA A 101 14.09 5.96 1.72
CA ALA A 101 14.21 7.27 2.33
C ALA A 101 15.69 7.64 2.56
N ALA A 102 16.01 8.92 2.34
CA ALA A 102 17.31 9.51 2.65
C ALA A 102 17.25 10.37 3.95
N GLY A 103 18.40 10.78 4.46
CA GLY A 103 18.49 11.71 5.61
C GLY A 103 18.07 11.05 6.93
N ALA A 104 17.42 11.78 7.85
CA ALA A 104 17.10 11.28 9.20
C ALA A 104 16.23 9.99 9.24
N PHE A 105 15.64 9.62 8.10
CA PHE A 105 14.81 8.44 7.93
C PHE A 105 15.51 7.30 7.17
N MET A 106 16.85 7.28 7.17
CA MET A 106 17.62 6.18 6.58
C MET A 106 17.14 4.81 7.10
N GLY A 107 17.28 3.79 6.26
CA GLY A 107 16.91 2.42 6.61
C GLY A 107 15.44 2.09 6.35
N ILE A 108 14.64 3.05 5.86
CA ILE A 108 13.27 2.78 5.41
C ILE A 108 13.24 2.51 3.90
N VAL A 109 12.55 1.44 3.51
CA VAL A 109 12.30 1.07 2.13
C VAL A 109 10.82 0.74 1.97
N ASP A 110 10.18 1.35 0.98
CA ASP A 110 8.80 1.06 0.60
C ASP A 110 8.82 0.17 -0.64
N PHE A 111 8.13 -0.98 -0.57
CA PHE A 111 7.99 -1.93 -1.68
C PHE A 111 6.52 -2.01 -2.10
N ALA A 112 6.25 -1.77 -3.38
CA ALA A 112 4.91 -1.85 -3.95
C ALA A 112 4.78 -3.08 -4.86
N TYR A 113 3.65 -3.76 -4.76
CA TYR A 113 3.29 -4.92 -5.57
C TYR A 113 1.89 -4.74 -6.16
N LEU A 114 1.68 -5.29 -7.36
CA LEU A 114 0.37 -5.31 -8.01
C LEU A 114 -0.45 -6.52 -7.52
N LEU A 115 -1.71 -6.28 -7.13
CA LEU A 115 -2.62 -7.33 -6.67
C LEU A 115 -3.31 -8.09 -7.82
N LYS A 116 -2.96 -7.80 -9.08
CA LYS A 116 -3.51 -8.46 -10.27
C LYS A 116 -3.29 -9.98 -10.27
N ALA A 117 -2.29 -10.47 -9.54
CA ALA A 117 -2.00 -11.90 -9.39
C ALA A 117 -2.98 -12.63 -8.46
N GLY A 118 -3.84 -11.91 -7.73
CA GLY A 118 -4.81 -12.53 -6.80
C GLY A 118 -4.21 -12.96 -5.46
N ILE A 119 -3.19 -12.24 -4.98
CA ILE A 119 -2.55 -12.50 -3.68
C ILE A 119 -3.60 -12.49 -2.55
N ASP A 120 -3.66 -13.56 -1.74
CA ASP A 120 -4.53 -13.62 -0.56
C ASP A 120 -3.91 -12.89 0.63
N LEU A 121 -4.33 -11.63 0.82
CA LEU A 121 -3.91 -10.75 1.92
C LEU A 121 -4.40 -11.21 3.30
N ASN A 122 -5.34 -12.15 3.39
CA ASN A 122 -5.83 -12.66 4.68
C ASN A 122 -4.96 -13.81 5.22
N SER A 123 -4.03 -14.30 4.41
CA SER A 123 -3.08 -15.34 4.78
C SER A 123 -1.72 -14.75 5.16
N PRO A 124 -0.85 -15.53 5.84
CA PRO A 124 0.54 -15.15 6.00
C PRO A 124 1.18 -14.82 4.64
N LEU A 125 1.79 -13.65 4.56
CA LEU A 125 2.50 -13.15 3.41
C LEU A 125 4.00 -13.37 3.59
N THR A 126 4.70 -13.66 2.51
CA THR A 126 6.15 -13.86 2.50
C THR A 126 6.80 -12.91 1.50
N LEU A 127 7.77 -12.12 1.99
CA LEU A 127 8.75 -11.42 1.17
C LEU A 127 9.99 -12.29 1.02
N GLU A 128 10.40 -12.60 -0.20
CA GLU A 128 11.51 -13.52 -0.46
C GLU A 128 12.39 -13.09 -1.65
N SER A 129 13.70 -13.28 -1.49
CA SER A 129 14.71 -13.25 -2.54
C SER A 129 15.64 -14.46 -2.40
N SER A 130 16.70 -14.54 -3.18
CA SER A 130 17.70 -15.61 -3.06
C SER A 130 18.48 -15.59 -1.74
N SER A 131 18.53 -14.45 -1.05
CA SER A 131 19.35 -14.25 0.17
C SER A 131 18.51 -14.05 1.43
N THR A 132 17.22 -13.78 1.27
CA THR A 132 16.40 -13.18 2.32
C THR A 132 14.96 -13.68 2.26
N ARG A 133 14.38 -13.95 3.43
CA ARG A 133 12.97 -14.34 3.57
C ARG A 133 12.38 -13.79 4.85
N MET A 134 11.19 -13.23 4.76
CA MET A 134 10.39 -12.80 5.90
C MET A 134 8.94 -13.17 5.70
N THR A 135 8.35 -13.85 6.69
CA THR A 135 6.93 -14.16 6.72
C THR A 135 6.25 -13.34 7.81
N PHE A 136 5.12 -12.73 7.49
CA PHE A 136 4.34 -11.88 8.38
C PHE A 136 2.84 -12.01 8.10
N GLN A 137 2.01 -11.50 8.99
CA GLN A 137 0.56 -11.44 8.81
C GLN A 137 0.05 -10.04 9.16
N ILE A 138 -0.92 -9.56 8.38
CA ILE A 138 -1.62 -8.28 8.53
C ILE A 138 -2.66 -8.34 9.66
#